data_AF-A0ABD0ZHT3-F1
#
_entry.id   AF-A0ABD0ZHT3-F1
#
_cell.length_a   1.000
_cell.length_b   1.000
_cell.length_c   1.000
_cell.angle_alpha   90.00
_cell.angle_beta   90.00
_cell.angle_gamma   90.00
#
_symmetry.space_group_name_H-M   'P 1'
#
loop_
_entity.id
_entity.type
_entity.pdbx_description
1 polymer ?
#
loop_
_entity_poly.entity_id
_entity_poly.type
_entity_poly.pdbx_seq_one_letter_code
_entity_poly.pdbx_strand_id
1 'polypeptide(L)'
;MASSSSSSHQVFTSFHGPDVRKTFLSHLRKQLEHTGINMFDDTNGIERSQTIDTSLTRAIRDSKISIVVLSRNYASSSWCLDELLEILKCRQDSGQIVMTVFHGVDPSDVRKQIGDFGIAFKETCACRTEEQKIKWSQALSDVANIAGEDFKNWDNEADMVEKIAKDVSNKLNDNMVGLEDHLREMEPLLDLDNDEVKIVGISGPAGIGKTTIVRAL
;
A
#
# COMPACT_ATOMS: atom_id res chain seq x y z
N MET A 1 -27.00 -19.97 -4.54
CA MET A 1 -26.34 -18.94 -5.37
C MET A 1 -25.37 -18.21 -4.47
N ALA A 2 -24.08 -18.55 -4.54
CA ALA A 2 -23.06 -17.79 -3.82
C ALA A 2 -22.71 -16.59 -4.71
N SER A 3 -22.96 -15.36 -4.23
CA SER A 3 -22.41 -14.19 -4.89
C SER A 3 -20.90 -14.28 -4.78
N SER A 4 -20.20 -14.42 -5.92
CA SER A 4 -18.79 -14.09 -5.97
C SER A 4 -18.67 -12.61 -5.65
N SER A 5 -18.23 -12.27 -4.43
CA SER A 5 -17.85 -10.89 -4.12
C SER A 5 -16.62 -10.57 -4.96
N SER A 6 -16.84 -9.95 -6.12
CA SER A 6 -15.79 -9.49 -7.01
C SER A 6 -14.95 -8.42 -6.30
N SER A 7 -13.68 -8.76 -6.06
CA SER A 7 -12.56 -7.84 -5.79
C SER A 7 -12.81 -6.73 -4.75
N SER A 8 -12.70 -7.06 -3.46
CA SER A 8 -12.26 -6.05 -2.49
C SER A 8 -10.75 -5.83 -2.71
N HIS A 9 -10.35 -4.59 -3.01
CA HIS A 9 -8.94 -4.24 -3.20
C HIS A 9 -8.13 -4.63 -1.95
N GLN A 10 -6.95 -5.23 -2.15
CA GLN A 10 -6.12 -5.69 -1.03
C GLN A 10 -5.22 -4.57 -0.52
N VAL A 11 -4.80 -3.69 -1.43
CA VAL A 11 -3.85 -2.60 -1.18
C VAL A 11 -4.47 -1.28 -1.61
N PHE A 12 -4.45 -0.29 -0.71
CA PHE A 12 -4.67 1.12 -1.02
C PHE A 12 -3.34 1.86 -1.08
N THR A 13 -3.20 2.84 -1.97
CA THR A 13 -2.03 3.72 -1.99
C THR A 13 -2.44 5.18 -1.87
N SER A 14 -1.86 5.91 -0.93
CA SER A 14 -2.00 7.37 -0.84
C SER A 14 -0.72 8.03 -1.33
N PHE A 15 -0.85 8.98 -2.26
CA PHE A 15 0.29 9.58 -2.96
C PHE A 15 -0.05 10.92 -3.61
N HIS A 16 0.97 11.76 -3.81
CA HIS A 16 0.85 12.94 -4.65
C HIS A 16 0.90 12.56 -6.14
N GLY A 17 -0.24 12.69 -6.82
CA GLY A 17 -0.37 12.27 -8.23
C GLY A 17 0.72 12.82 -9.17
N PRO A 18 0.94 14.15 -9.23
CA PRO A 18 1.97 14.75 -10.07
C PRO A 18 3.39 14.24 -9.82
N ASP A 19 3.73 13.85 -8.58
CA ASP A 19 5.11 13.47 -8.23
C ASP A 19 5.42 12.03 -8.67
N VAL A 20 4.50 11.08 -8.43
CA VAL A 20 4.83 9.64 -8.51
C VAL A 20 3.93 8.79 -9.40
N ARG A 21 2.79 9.31 -9.89
CA ARG A 21 1.78 8.50 -10.61
C ARG A 21 2.33 7.80 -11.85
N LYS A 22 3.12 8.51 -12.65
CA LYS A 22 3.66 8.02 -13.95
C LYS A 22 5.01 7.32 -13.82
N THR A 23 5.62 7.36 -12.65
CA THR A 23 6.96 6.83 -12.38
C THR A 23 6.83 5.69 -11.37
N PHE A 24 7.27 5.89 -10.12
CA PHE A 24 7.28 4.92 -9.04
C PHE A 24 5.98 4.12 -8.92
N LEU A 25 4.82 4.80 -8.88
CA LEU A 25 3.54 4.13 -8.65
C LEU A 25 3.12 3.23 -9.82
N SER A 26 3.48 3.60 -11.05
CA SER A 26 3.18 2.77 -12.23
C SER A 26 3.96 1.45 -12.19
N HIS A 27 5.22 1.50 -11.73
CA HIS A 27 6.07 0.32 -11.55
C HIS A 27 5.59 -0.54 -10.38
N LEU A 28 5.27 0.09 -9.24
CA LEU A 28 4.74 -0.62 -8.08
C LEU A 28 3.45 -1.37 -8.42
N ARG A 29 2.51 -0.71 -9.12
CA ARG A 29 1.27 -1.35 -9.56
C ARG A 29 1.56 -2.58 -10.42
N LYS A 30 2.41 -2.44 -11.44
CA LYS A 30 2.78 -3.54 -12.34
C LYS A 30 3.41 -4.71 -11.57
N GLN A 31 4.27 -4.42 -10.61
CA GLN A 31 4.92 -5.47 -9.80
C GLN A 31 3.90 -6.19 -8.89
N LEU A 32 2.98 -5.45 -8.27
CA LEU A 32 1.89 -6.04 -7.47
C LEU A 32 0.97 -6.91 -8.33
N GLU A 33 0.63 -6.46 -9.55
CA GLU A 33 -0.14 -7.25 -10.52
C GLU A 33 0.57 -8.56 -10.90
N HIS A 34 1.89 -8.53 -11.13
CA HIS A 34 2.68 -9.74 -11.38
C HIS A 34 2.63 -10.73 -10.21
N THR A 35 2.52 -10.24 -8.98
CA THR A 35 2.34 -11.08 -7.78
C THR A 35 0.87 -11.45 -7.50
N GLY A 36 -0.06 -11.11 -8.39
CA GLY A 36 -1.49 -11.41 -8.24
C GLY A 36 -2.21 -10.61 -7.14
N ILE A 37 -1.60 -9.51 -6.68
CA ILE A 37 -2.13 -8.62 -5.64
C ILE A 37 -2.90 -7.48 -6.29
N ASN A 38 -4.16 -7.29 -5.88
CA ASN A 38 -5.00 -6.23 -6.43
C ASN A 38 -4.85 -4.92 -5.63
N MET A 39 -4.34 -3.89 -6.30
CA MET A 39 -4.20 -2.53 -5.80
C MET A 39 -5.38 -1.67 -6.26
N PHE A 40 -5.94 -0.84 -5.37
CA PHE A 40 -6.99 0.11 -5.72
C PHE A 40 -6.52 1.09 -6.80
N ASP A 41 -7.31 1.20 -7.87
CA ASP A 41 -6.94 2.01 -9.01
C ASP A 41 -7.64 3.37 -9.03
N ASP A 42 -6.88 4.43 -8.78
CA ASP A 42 -7.30 5.84 -8.95
C ASP A 42 -6.92 6.41 -10.34
N THR A 43 -6.69 5.56 -11.35
CA THR A 43 -6.29 6.00 -12.70
C THR A 43 -7.30 6.90 -13.39
N ASN A 44 -8.60 6.68 -13.16
CA ASN A 44 -9.64 7.50 -13.78
C ASN A 44 -9.81 8.88 -13.16
N GLY A 45 -9.06 9.20 -12.09
CA GLY A 45 -9.20 10.46 -11.39
C GLY A 45 -10.64 10.64 -11.00
N ILE A 46 -11.07 9.95 -9.94
CA ILE A 46 -12.34 10.26 -9.26
C ILE A 46 -12.42 11.78 -9.23
N GLU A 47 -13.41 12.35 -9.94
CA GLU A 47 -13.48 13.80 -10.18
C GLU A 47 -13.25 14.48 -8.84
N ARG A 48 -12.07 15.12 -8.71
CA ARG A 48 -11.53 15.64 -7.45
C ARG A 48 -12.37 16.83 -6.99
N SER A 49 -13.59 16.54 -6.55
CA SER A 49 -14.50 17.45 -5.90
C SER A 49 -14.08 17.61 -4.44
N GLN A 50 -14.65 18.59 -3.74
CA GLN A 50 -14.10 19.18 -2.52
C GLN A 50 -14.12 18.28 -1.27
N THR A 51 -14.51 17.01 -1.40
CA THR A 51 -14.67 16.06 -0.30
C THR A 51 -14.20 14.69 -0.75
N ILE A 52 -13.53 13.92 0.12
CA ILE A 52 -13.24 12.50 -0.13
C ILE A 52 -14.54 11.83 -0.59
N ASP A 53 -14.54 11.32 -1.82
CA ASP A 53 -15.67 10.56 -2.33
C ASP A 53 -15.91 9.37 -1.41
N THR A 54 -17.18 9.10 -1.07
CA THR A 54 -17.61 7.90 -0.36
C THR A 54 -17.00 6.62 -0.92
N SER A 55 -16.71 6.57 -2.22
CA SER A 55 -16.00 5.49 -2.89
C SER A 55 -14.56 5.32 -2.40
N LEU A 56 -13.83 6.43 -2.21
CA LEU A 56 -12.45 6.43 -1.75
C LEU A 56 -12.33 6.10 -0.25
N THR A 57 -13.21 6.66 0.60
CA THR A 57 -13.26 6.26 2.02
C THR A 57 -13.50 4.75 2.16
N ARG A 58 -14.39 4.19 1.33
CA ARG A 58 -14.63 2.74 1.31
C ARG A 58 -13.40 1.98 0.84
N ALA A 59 -12.73 2.42 -0.22
CA ALA A 59 -11.51 1.78 -0.69
C ALA A 59 -10.41 1.75 0.38
N ILE A 60 -10.25 2.84 1.14
CA ILE A 60 -9.33 2.88 2.28
C ILE A 60 -9.76 1.86 3.34
N ARG A 61 -11.02 1.86 3.76
CA ARG A 61 -11.53 0.97 4.82
C ARG A 61 -11.51 -0.51 4.46
N ASP A 62 -11.81 -0.84 3.21
CA ASP A 62 -11.92 -2.22 2.74
C ASP A 62 -10.55 -2.84 2.42
N SER A 63 -9.50 -2.02 2.32
CA SER A 63 -8.14 -2.48 2.06
C SER A 63 -7.50 -3.09 3.31
N LYS A 64 -6.67 -4.12 3.13
CA LYS A 64 -5.91 -4.73 4.23
C LYS A 64 -4.62 -3.99 4.53
N ILE A 65 -4.01 -3.42 3.49
CA ILE A 65 -2.75 -2.69 3.54
C ILE A 65 -2.94 -1.32 2.90
N SER A 66 -2.43 -0.28 3.56
CA SER A 66 -2.31 1.06 3.01
C SER A 66 -0.83 1.42 2.86
N ILE A 67 -0.41 1.79 1.65
CA ILE A 67 0.95 2.27 1.35
C ILE A 67 0.90 3.79 1.21
N VAL A 68 1.60 4.51 2.08
CA VAL A 68 1.68 5.97 2.04
C VAL A 68 3.00 6.38 1.39
N VAL A 69 2.91 6.93 0.17
CA VAL A 69 4.07 7.38 -0.62
C VAL A 69 4.29 8.87 -0.39
N LEU A 70 5.14 9.17 0.60
CA LEU A 70 5.52 10.52 0.98
C LEU A 70 6.54 11.05 -0.03
N SER A 71 6.15 12.11 -0.73
CA SER A 71 6.96 12.82 -1.73
C SER A 71 7.05 14.29 -1.36
N ARG A 72 7.95 15.04 -2.03
CA ARG A 72 8.21 16.46 -1.74
C ARG A 72 6.94 17.31 -1.68
N ASN A 73 5.97 17.08 -2.57
CA ASN A 73 4.73 17.86 -2.64
C ASN A 73 3.52 17.13 -2.05
N TYR A 74 3.69 16.03 -1.31
CA TYR A 74 2.55 15.32 -0.70
C TYR A 74 1.67 16.23 0.15
N ALA A 75 2.29 17.09 0.96
CA ALA A 75 1.57 18.03 1.81
C ALA A 75 0.97 19.24 1.06
N SER A 76 1.21 19.40 -0.25
CA SER A 76 0.55 20.43 -1.06
C SER A 76 -0.90 20.07 -1.44
N SER A 77 -1.32 18.84 -1.14
CA SER A 77 -2.64 18.30 -1.48
C SER A 77 -3.43 18.03 -0.21
N SER A 78 -4.48 18.83 0.05
CA SER A 78 -5.39 18.56 1.19
C SER A 78 -6.02 17.18 1.09
N TRP A 79 -6.22 16.67 -0.13
CA TRP A 79 -6.73 15.33 -0.37
C TRP A 79 -5.78 14.25 0.17
N CYS A 80 -4.47 14.37 -0.08
CA CYS A 80 -3.47 13.42 0.43
C CYS A 80 -3.41 13.46 1.98
N LEU A 81 -3.64 14.64 2.57
CA LEU A 81 -3.69 14.81 4.02
C LEU A 81 -4.98 14.22 4.63
N ASP A 82 -6.12 14.36 3.95
CA ASP A 82 -7.39 13.78 4.41
C ASP A 82 -7.41 12.25 4.23
N GLU A 83 -6.83 11.72 3.15
CA GLU A 83 -6.59 10.27 2.99
C GLU A 83 -5.73 9.72 4.13
N LEU A 84 -4.65 10.44 4.49
CA LEU A 84 -3.76 10.04 5.58
C LEU A 84 -4.50 9.96 6.92
N LEU A 85 -5.40 10.91 7.20
CA LEU A 85 -6.22 10.87 8.41
C LEU A 85 -7.11 9.62 8.45
N GLU A 86 -7.76 9.29 7.33
CA GLU A 86 -8.61 8.09 7.26
C GLU A 86 -7.81 6.79 7.36
N ILE A 87 -6.61 6.73 6.75
CA ILE A 87 -5.70 5.58 6.86
C ILE A 87 -5.27 5.35 8.31
N LEU A 88 -4.82 6.39 9.01
CA LEU A 88 -4.39 6.27 10.40
C LEU A 88 -5.55 5.92 11.32
N LYS A 89 -6.76 6.42 11.02
CA LYS A 89 -7.97 5.98 11.71
C LYS A 89 -8.26 4.49 11.47
N CYS A 90 -8.20 4.01 10.23
CA CYS A 90 -8.39 2.59 9.93
C CYS A 90 -7.34 1.70 10.61
N ARG A 91 -6.09 2.16 10.67
CA ARG A 91 -5.03 1.49 11.43
C ARG A 91 -5.39 1.34 12.90
N GLN A 92 -5.92 2.39 13.53
CA GLN A 92 -6.31 2.38 14.94
C GLN A 92 -7.56 1.53 15.19
N ASP A 93 -8.60 1.70 14.37
CA ASP A 93 -9.92 1.12 14.60
C ASP A 93 -10.03 -0.34 14.17
N SER A 94 -9.30 -0.74 13.12
CA SER A 94 -9.43 -2.05 12.46
C SER A 94 -8.12 -2.83 12.33
N GLY A 95 -7.00 -2.27 12.80
CA GLY A 95 -5.69 -2.92 12.69
C GLY A 95 -5.14 -2.98 11.26
N GLN A 96 -5.66 -2.14 10.34
CA GLN A 96 -5.14 -2.05 8.97
C GLN A 96 -3.62 -1.82 8.99
N ILE A 97 -2.90 -2.56 8.15
CA ILE A 97 -1.44 -2.44 8.09
C ILE A 97 -1.08 -1.20 7.27
N VAL A 98 -0.21 -0.35 7.82
CA VAL A 98 0.29 0.84 7.13
C VAL A 98 1.78 0.69 6.85
N MET A 99 2.15 0.86 5.58
CA MET A 99 3.53 0.88 5.10
C MET A 99 3.86 2.28 4.60
N THR A 100 5.08 2.74 4.85
CA THR A 100 5.55 4.06 4.43
C THR A 100 6.65 3.94 3.40
N VAL A 101 6.61 4.84 2.41
CA VAL A 101 7.66 5.00 1.40
C VAL A 101 8.02 6.47 1.34
N PHE A 102 9.27 6.80 1.66
CA PHE A 102 9.83 8.14 1.55
C PHE A 102 10.53 8.28 0.20
N HIS A 103 9.86 8.93 -0.75
CA HIS A 103 10.32 9.10 -2.13
C HIS A 103 10.81 10.52 -2.35
N GLY A 104 12.13 10.72 -2.24
CA GLY A 104 12.76 12.03 -2.44
C GLY A 104 12.42 13.06 -1.34
N VAL A 105 12.10 12.60 -0.13
CA VAL A 105 11.85 13.46 1.04
C VAL A 105 12.49 12.84 2.28
N ASP A 106 13.06 13.67 3.16
CA ASP A 106 13.60 13.18 4.43
C ASP A 106 12.47 12.92 5.45
N PRO A 107 12.45 11.77 6.13
CA PRO A 107 11.44 11.47 7.16
C PRO A 107 11.34 12.54 8.26
N SER A 108 12.45 13.21 8.59
CA SER A 108 12.46 14.28 9.59
C SER A 108 11.77 15.56 9.11
N ASP A 109 11.85 15.86 7.82
CA ASP A 109 11.13 16.98 7.20
C ASP A 109 9.62 16.72 7.20
N VAL A 110 9.20 15.47 6.91
CA VAL A 110 7.80 15.06 7.04
C VAL A 110 7.34 15.16 8.48
N ARG A 111 8.11 14.61 9.43
CA ARG A 111 7.75 14.54 10.86
C ARG A 111 7.60 15.90 11.52
N LYS A 112 8.49 16.84 11.18
CA LYS A 112 8.52 18.18 11.77
C LYS A 112 7.85 19.25 10.90
N GLN A 113 7.40 18.87 9.70
CA GLN A 113 6.86 19.76 8.68
C GLN A 113 7.79 20.96 8.42
N ILE A 114 9.06 20.66 8.12
CA ILE A 114 10.11 21.63 7.80
C ILE A 114 10.63 21.43 6.36
N GLY A 115 11.60 22.26 5.94
CA GLY A 115 12.14 22.22 4.59
C GLY A 115 11.07 22.51 3.52
N ASP A 116 11.27 21.99 2.32
CA ASP A 116 10.33 22.16 1.21
C ASP A 116 8.97 21.52 1.50
N PHE A 117 8.97 20.37 2.17
CA PHE A 117 7.75 19.70 2.60
C PHE A 117 6.92 20.59 3.54
N GLY A 118 7.58 21.25 4.48
CA GLY A 118 6.99 22.21 5.40
C GLY A 118 6.44 23.47 4.72
N ILE A 119 7.10 23.95 3.67
CA ILE A 119 6.59 25.07 2.86
C ILE A 119 5.28 24.68 2.20
N ALA A 120 5.25 23.54 1.49
CA ALA A 120 4.04 23.01 0.87
C ALA A 120 2.91 22.79 1.89
N PHE A 121 3.22 22.27 3.08
CA PHE A 121 2.25 22.08 4.15
C PHE A 121 1.64 23.40 4.64
N LYS A 122 2.48 24.43 4.86
CA LYS A 122 2.02 25.75 5.32
C LYS A 122 1.11 26.43 4.31
N GLU A 123 1.41 26.33 3.03
CA GLU A 123 0.57 26.87 1.96
C GLU A 123 -0.81 26.20 1.95
N THR A 124 -0.87 24.87 2.01
CA THR A 124 -2.13 24.11 2.11
C THR A 124 -2.95 24.48 3.35
N CYS A 125 -2.26 24.81 4.45
CA CYS A 125 -2.87 25.17 5.71
C CYS A 125 -3.39 26.62 5.78
N ALA A 126 -2.99 27.50 4.86
CA ALA A 126 -3.24 28.95 4.97
C ALA A 126 -4.74 29.30 5.19
N CYS A 127 -5.64 28.57 4.54
CA CYS A 127 -7.09 28.79 4.60
C CYS A 127 -7.84 27.75 5.47
N ARG A 128 -7.14 27.00 6.33
CA ARG A 128 -7.73 25.92 7.16
C ARG A 128 -7.87 26.34 8.61
N THR A 129 -8.81 25.70 9.32
CA THR A 129 -9.01 25.91 10.75
C THR A 129 -7.79 25.39 11.54
N GLU A 130 -7.52 25.97 12.71
CA GLU A 130 -6.43 25.49 13.58
C GLU A 130 -6.60 24.01 13.96
N GLU A 131 -7.85 23.57 14.18
CA GLU A 131 -8.14 22.16 14.45
C GLU A 131 -7.70 21.24 13.29
N GLN A 132 -7.97 21.64 12.04
CA GLN A 132 -7.57 20.85 10.89
C GLN A 132 -6.05 20.80 10.72
N LYS A 133 -5.37 21.95 10.94
CA LYS A 133 -3.90 22.03 10.89
C LYS A 133 -3.25 21.09 11.90
N ILE A 134 -3.77 21.07 13.13
CA ILE A 134 -3.29 20.18 14.21
C ILE A 134 -3.49 18.72 13.81
N LYS A 135 -4.68 18.35 13.31
CA LYS A 135 -4.96 16.97 12.85
C LYS A 135 -3.98 16.52 11.78
N TRP A 136 -3.78 17.32 10.73
CA TRP A 136 -2.85 16.98 9.66
C TRP A 136 -1.39 16.93 10.13
N SER A 137 -0.95 17.87 10.97
CA SER A 137 0.41 17.87 11.52
C SER A 137 0.67 16.63 12.38
N GLN A 138 -0.29 16.26 13.23
CA GLN A 138 -0.22 15.03 14.04
C GLN A 138 -0.13 13.79 13.15
N ALA A 139 -0.98 13.70 12.13
CA ALA A 139 -1.00 12.58 11.19
C ALA A 139 0.34 12.43 10.43
N LEU A 140 0.91 13.54 9.98
CA LEU A 140 2.23 13.57 9.31
C LEU A 140 3.35 13.14 10.26
N SER A 141 3.31 13.58 11.52
CA SER A 141 4.25 13.13 12.54
C SER A 141 4.11 11.63 12.82
N ASP A 142 2.89 11.14 12.99
CA ASP A 142 2.60 9.74 13.32
C ASP A 142 3.01 8.79 12.19
N VAL A 143 2.69 9.15 10.92
CA VAL A 143 3.08 8.34 9.76
C VAL A 143 4.60 8.34 9.57
N ALA A 144 5.28 9.46 9.82
CA ALA A 144 6.75 9.54 9.72
C ALA A 144 7.50 8.80 10.85
N ASN A 145 6.79 8.27 11.84
CA ASN A 145 7.33 7.37 12.87
C ASN A 145 7.13 5.89 12.53
N ILE A 146 6.36 5.56 11.49
CA ILE A 146 6.22 4.19 10.99
C ILE A 146 7.47 3.86 10.19
N ALA A 147 8.14 2.76 10.57
CA ALA A 147 9.26 2.23 9.80
C ALA A 147 8.79 1.85 8.39
N GLY A 148 9.58 2.22 7.39
CA GLY A 148 9.29 1.95 5.99
C GLY A 148 10.51 2.18 5.13
N GLU A 149 10.29 2.22 3.82
CA GLU A 149 11.36 2.32 2.84
C GLU A 149 11.71 3.77 2.57
N ASP A 150 13.00 4.10 2.56
CA ASP A 150 13.49 5.41 2.16
C ASP A 150 14.31 5.25 0.90
N PHE A 151 13.89 5.91 -0.18
CA PHE A 151 14.53 5.82 -1.49
C PHE A 151 16.03 6.10 -1.44
N LYS A 152 16.50 6.93 -0.50
CA LYS A 152 17.93 7.26 -0.36
C LYS A 152 18.80 6.06 0.06
N ASN A 153 18.18 4.99 0.58
CA ASN A 153 18.87 3.79 1.05
C ASN A 153 18.99 2.71 -0.05
N TRP A 154 18.47 2.97 -1.25
CA TRP A 154 18.42 2.02 -2.34
C TRP A 154 19.27 2.50 -3.52
N ASP A 155 20.02 1.59 -4.14
CA ASP A 155 20.82 1.89 -5.33
C ASP A 155 19.94 2.20 -6.55
N ASN A 156 18.75 1.58 -6.63
CA ASN A 156 17.79 1.81 -7.69
C ASN A 156 16.34 1.61 -7.23
N GLU A 157 15.40 2.23 -7.95
CA GLU A 157 13.96 2.19 -7.64
C GLU A 157 13.35 0.79 -7.86
N ALA A 158 13.90 0.00 -8.80
CA ALA A 158 13.33 -1.30 -9.16
C ALA A 158 13.46 -2.31 -8.01
N ASP A 159 14.63 -2.39 -7.38
CA ASP A 159 14.87 -3.29 -6.24
C ASP A 159 14.01 -2.90 -5.03
N MET A 160 13.83 -1.59 -4.79
CA MET A 160 12.93 -1.09 -3.76
C MET A 160 11.47 -1.51 -4.04
N VAL A 161 11.01 -1.38 -5.29
CA VAL A 161 9.67 -1.80 -5.72
C VAL A 161 9.49 -3.31 -5.55
N GLU A 162 10.48 -4.12 -5.92
CA GLU A 162 10.46 -5.56 -5.73
C GLU A 162 10.36 -5.93 -4.25
N LYS A 163 11.16 -5.27 -3.40
CA LYS A 163 11.11 -5.46 -1.95
C LYS A 163 9.76 -5.10 -1.37
N ILE A 164 9.18 -3.96 -1.75
CA ILE A 164 7.85 -3.54 -1.30
C ILE A 164 6.79 -4.57 -1.71
N ALA A 165 6.80 -5.02 -2.97
CA ALA A 165 5.83 -6.01 -3.44
C ALA A 165 5.94 -7.33 -2.67
N LYS A 166 7.16 -7.79 -2.39
CA LYS A 166 7.42 -8.97 -1.56
C LYS A 166 6.88 -8.80 -0.13
N ASP A 167 7.13 -7.64 0.49
CA ASP A 167 6.63 -7.37 1.84
C ASP A 167 5.11 -7.30 1.92
N VAL A 168 4.47 -6.71 0.91
CA VAL A 168 3.01 -6.70 0.78
C VAL A 168 2.48 -8.13 0.67
N SER A 169 3.08 -8.96 -0.18
CA SER A 169 2.71 -10.37 -0.34
C SER A 169 2.79 -11.13 0.99
N ASN A 170 3.94 -11.03 1.68
CA ASN A 170 4.16 -11.68 2.98
C ASN A 170 3.11 -11.24 4.01
N LYS A 171 2.83 -9.95 4.10
CA LYS A 171 1.83 -9.41 5.04
C LYS A 171 0.41 -9.84 4.73
N LEU A 172 0.08 -10.07 3.46
CA LEU A 172 -1.21 -10.64 3.08
C LEU A 172 -1.30 -12.13 3.42
N ASN A 173 -0.19 -12.85 3.30
CA ASN A 173 -0.08 -14.29 3.58
C ASN A 173 -0.01 -14.61 5.08
N ASP A 174 0.64 -13.78 5.91
CA ASP A 174 0.68 -13.94 7.37
C ASP A 174 -0.73 -13.91 8.01
N ASN A 175 -1.67 -13.26 7.33
CA ASN A 175 -3.09 -13.26 7.73
C ASN A 175 -3.83 -14.56 7.36
N MET A 176 -3.16 -15.54 6.74
CA MET A 176 -3.72 -16.81 6.29
C MET A 176 -3.19 -17.96 7.15
N VAL A 177 -4.02 -18.41 8.11
CA VAL A 177 -3.69 -19.51 9.01
C VAL A 177 -3.47 -20.80 8.21
N GLY A 178 -2.33 -21.48 8.41
CA GLY A 178 -2.00 -22.77 7.82
C GLY A 178 -1.44 -22.73 6.39
N LEU A 179 -1.23 -21.54 5.80
CA LEU A 179 -0.64 -21.43 4.46
C LEU A 179 0.82 -21.88 4.44
N GLU A 180 1.61 -21.49 5.45
CA GLU A 180 3.01 -21.91 5.61
C GLU A 180 3.15 -23.44 5.69
N ASP A 181 2.23 -24.11 6.40
CA ASP A 181 2.22 -25.57 6.49
C ASP A 181 1.98 -26.21 5.11
N HIS A 182 1.03 -25.66 4.33
CA HIS A 182 0.79 -26.11 2.96
C HIS A 182 1.97 -25.84 2.01
N LEU A 183 2.66 -24.69 2.14
CA LEU A 183 3.83 -24.38 1.33
C LEU A 183 4.99 -25.36 1.63
N ARG A 184 5.23 -25.66 2.91
CA ARG A 184 6.22 -26.66 3.34
C ARG A 184 5.90 -28.07 2.86
N GLU A 185 4.63 -28.44 2.81
CA GLU A 185 4.22 -29.73 2.22
C GLU A 185 4.43 -29.77 0.70
N MET A 186 4.38 -28.62 0.02
CA MET A 186 4.56 -28.54 -1.43
C MET A 186 6.00 -28.43 -1.90
N GLU A 187 6.88 -27.79 -1.11
CA GLU A 187 8.31 -27.64 -1.41
C GLU A 187 9.00 -28.93 -1.89
N PRO A 188 8.88 -30.09 -1.19
CA PRO A 188 9.50 -31.34 -1.65
C PRO A 188 8.83 -31.95 -2.89
N LEU A 189 7.58 -31.56 -3.22
CA LEU A 189 6.88 -32.04 -4.42
C LEU A 189 7.34 -31.31 -5.68
N LEU A 190 7.74 -30.05 -5.53
CA LEU A 190 8.25 -29.24 -6.64
C LEU A 190 9.68 -29.63 -7.03
N ASP A 191 10.52 -29.96 -6.04
CA ASP A 191 11.90 -30.42 -6.24
C ASP A 191 12.67 -29.53 -7.25
N LEU A 192 12.69 -28.22 -6.97
CA LEU A 192 13.18 -27.19 -7.88
C LEU A 192 14.68 -27.29 -8.20
N ASP A 193 15.43 -28.10 -7.44
CA ASP A 193 16.86 -28.35 -7.65
C ASP A 193 17.13 -29.46 -8.69
N ASN A 194 16.07 -30.07 -9.26
CA ASN A 194 16.16 -31.14 -10.23
C ASN A 194 15.77 -30.64 -11.63
N ASP A 195 16.60 -30.93 -12.64
CA ASP A 195 16.38 -30.52 -14.04
C ASP A 195 15.26 -31.33 -14.76
N GLU A 196 14.62 -32.29 -14.09
CA GLU A 196 13.50 -33.05 -14.64
C GLU A 196 12.18 -32.25 -14.70
N VAL A 197 11.47 -32.34 -15.83
CA VAL A 197 10.15 -31.72 -15.97
C VAL A 197 9.11 -32.50 -15.16
N LYS A 198 8.57 -31.86 -14.11
CA LYS A 198 7.52 -32.41 -13.25
C LYS A 198 6.20 -31.68 -13.41
N ILE A 199 5.10 -32.41 -13.31
CA ILE A 199 3.75 -31.85 -13.28
C ILE A 199 3.18 -32.12 -11.89
N VAL A 200 2.88 -31.05 -11.16
CA VAL A 200 2.25 -31.11 -9.84
C VAL A 200 0.81 -30.59 -9.96
N GLY A 201 -0.15 -31.39 -9.49
CA GLY A 201 -1.56 -31.05 -9.51
C GLY A 201 -2.12 -30.88 -8.09
N ILE A 202 -2.73 -29.73 -7.81
CA ILE A 202 -3.47 -29.50 -6.56
C ILE A 202 -4.95 -29.80 -6.78
N SER A 203 -5.51 -30.76 -6.02
CA SER A 203 -6.92 -31.16 -6.10
C SER A 203 -7.59 -31.12 -4.73
N GLY A 204 -8.91 -30.96 -4.71
CA GLY A 204 -9.70 -30.87 -3.48
C GLY A 204 -11.03 -30.13 -3.66
N PRO A 205 -11.88 -30.09 -2.63
CA PRO A 205 -13.20 -29.46 -2.68
C PRO A 205 -13.17 -27.98 -3.07
N ALA A 206 -14.29 -27.46 -3.56
CA ALA A 206 -14.44 -26.02 -3.81
C ALA A 206 -14.29 -25.23 -2.49
N GLY A 207 -13.60 -24.08 -2.54
CA GLY A 207 -13.39 -23.23 -1.37
C GLY A 207 -12.28 -23.64 -0.41
N ILE A 208 -11.61 -24.79 -0.61
CA ILE A 208 -10.55 -25.29 0.29
C ILE A 208 -9.21 -24.52 0.19
N GLY A 209 -9.12 -23.47 -0.64
CA GLY A 209 -7.91 -22.64 -0.75
C GLY A 209 -6.88 -23.06 -1.81
N LYS A 210 -7.20 -23.98 -2.73
CA LYS A 210 -6.28 -24.41 -3.81
C LYS A 210 -5.65 -23.25 -4.59
N THR A 211 -6.48 -22.31 -5.07
CA THR A 211 -6.01 -21.14 -5.83
C THR A 211 -5.13 -20.22 -4.97
N THR A 212 -5.37 -20.17 -3.66
CA THR A 212 -4.55 -19.42 -2.72
C THR A 212 -3.15 -20.02 -2.62
N ILE A 213 -3.06 -21.35 -2.45
CA ILE A 213 -1.79 -22.06 -2.35
C ILE A 213 -0.97 -21.87 -3.65
N VAL A 214 -1.60 -22.04 -4.82
CA VAL A 214 -0.94 -21.82 -6.12
C VAL A 214 -0.40 -20.39 -6.29
N ARG A 215 -1.08 -19.38 -5.74
CA ARG A 215 -0.62 -17.98 -5.81
C ARG A 215 0.52 -17.66 -4.85
N ALA A 216 0.68 -18.45 -3.79
CA ALA A 216 1.69 -18.26 -2.76
C ALA A 216 2.99 -19.02 -3.06
N LEU A 217 2.92 -20.08 -3.89
CA LEU A 217 4.05 -20.71 -4.55
C LEU A 217 4.64 -19.82 -5.64
#